data_AF-A0A7S1Z9N8-F1
#
_entry.id   AF-A0A7S1Z9N8-F1
#
_cell.length_a   1.000
_cell.length_b   1.000
_cell.length_c   1.000
_cell.angle_alpha   90.00
_cell.angle_beta   90.00
_cell.angle_gamma   90.00
#
_symmetry.space_group_name_H-M   'P 1'
#
loop_
_entity.id
_entity.type
_entity.pdbx_description
1 polymer ?
#
loop_
_entity_poly.entity_id
_entity_poly.type
_entity_poly.pdbx_seq_one_letter_code
_entity_poly.pdbx_strand_id
1 'polypeptide(L)'
;MKLAVLASVVAVAAAFAPNQAPASSTALNAEASRKDFLAGAMAAGVAAVAGAAPANAVRDYENIGFLGGSSTVDINNANVRVYLKMPGMYPAAAGKIVTNGPYKAVSDIYSIPGLTAGEKEVMKKYESRFVALPPSADFVIDRVNNGLYR
;
A
#
# COMPACT_ATOMS: atom_id res chain seq x y z
N MET A 1 25.82 -60.97 20.28
CA MET A 1 26.34 -59.73 20.88
C MET A 1 25.13 -58.80 21.06
N LYS A 2 24.40 -58.80 22.19
CA LYS A 2 24.66 -58.06 23.45
C LYS A 2 25.21 -56.66 23.15
N LEU A 3 24.63 -55.51 23.53
CA LEU A 3 23.93 -55.17 24.78
C LEU A 3 23.16 -53.84 24.60
N ALA A 4 22.04 -53.71 25.30
CA ALA A 4 21.31 -52.47 25.52
C ALA A 4 22.12 -51.46 26.33
N VAL A 5 21.88 -50.16 26.16
CA VAL A 5 22.34 -49.11 27.08
C VAL A 5 21.13 -48.42 27.69
N LEU A 6 21.03 -48.64 29.00
CA LEU A 6 20.07 -48.14 29.97
C LEU A 6 20.49 -46.72 30.41
N ALA A 7 19.50 -45.87 30.69
CA ALA A 7 19.69 -44.55 31.28
C ALA A 7 20.12 -44.59 32.77
N SER A 8 20.47 -43.41 33.31
CA SER A 8 20.55 -42.98 34.73
C SER A 8 21.95 -43.05 35.40
N VAL A 9 22.47 -42.14 36.26
CA VAL A 9 22.04 -40.87 36.91
C VAL A 9 23.22 -40.31 37.78
N VAL A 10 23.24 -39.00 38.09
CA VAL A 10 24.05 -38.19 39.08
C VAL A 10 25.52 -37.79 38.80
N ALA A 11 25.82 -36.47 38.77
CA ALA A 11 26.49 -35.74 39.89
C ALA A 11 26.77 -34.25 39.59
N VAL A 12 26.28 -33.39 40.48
CA VAL A 12 26.57 -31.95 40.61
C VAL A 12 27.84 -31.77 41.43
N ALA A 13 28.81 -30.98 40.95
CA ALA A 13 29.77 -30.25 41.80
C ALA A 13 30.63 -29.30 40.97
N ALA A 14 30.50 -27.98 41.21
CA ALA A 14 31.62 -27.05 41.45
C ALA A 14 31.12 -25.60 41.31
N ALA A 15 30.58 -25.08 42.40
CA ALA A 15 30.42 -23.66 42.64
C ALA A 15 31.77 -23.10 43.13
N PHE A 16 32.50 -22.36 42.27
CA PHE A 16 33.35 -21.21 42.64
C PHE A 16 34.02 -20.65 41.37
N ALA A 17 33.47 -19.58 40.80
CA ALA A 17 34.19 -18.75 39.83
C ALA A 17 34.11 -17.29 40.33
N PRO A 18 35.24 -16.56 40.42
CA PRO A 18 35.22 -15.17 40.90
C PRO A 18 34.46 -14.28 39.92
N ASN A 19 33.51 -13.51 40.44
CA ASN A 19 32.76 -12.49 39.72
C ASN A 19 33.71 -11.34 39.35
N GLN A 20 34.19 -11.29 38.10
CA GLN A 20 34.94 -10.14 37.59
C GLN A 20 33.94 -8.99 37.34
N ALA A 21 33.96 -7.98 38.20
CA ALA A 21 33.25 -6.73 37.93
C ALA A 21 33.84 -6.04 36.69
N PRO A 22 33.02 -5.54 35.74
CA PRO A 22 33.54 -4.87 34.55
C PRO A 22 34.21 -3.55 34.96
N ALA A 23 35.41 -3.30 34.44
CA ALA A 23 36.15 -2.07 34.65
C ALA A 23 35.40 -0.86 34.08
N SER A 24 35.29 0.22 34.86
CA SER A 24 34.68 1.49 34.44
C SER A 24 35.38 2.07 33.21
N SER A 25 34.65 2.26 32.12
CA SER A 25 35.18 2.85 30.89
C SER A 25 35.46 4.34 31.08
N THR A 26 36.72 4.75 30.96
CA THR A 26 37.12 6.15 30.86
C THR A 26 36.85 6.70 29.46
N ALA A 27 36.55 8.00 29.37
CA ALA A 27 35.98 8.70 28.20
C ALA A 27 36.75 8.56 26.87
N LEU A 28 38.01 8.13 26.88
CA LEU A 28 38.83 7.88 25.68
C LEU A 28 38.35 6.67 24.86
N ASN A 29 37.71 5.68 25.48
CA ASN A 29 37.16 4.52 24.75
C ASN A 29 35.84 4.83 24.03
N ALA A 30 35.14 5.90 24.42
CA ALA A 30 33.88 6.29 23.79
C ALA A 30 34.08 6.90 22.39
N GLU A 31 35.25 7.50 22.12
CA GLU A 31 35.55 8.11 20.82
C GLU A 31 35.91 7.07 19.74
N ALA A 32 36.66 6.02 20.09
CA ALA A 32 36.94 4.90 19.19
C ALA A 32 35.64 4.16 18.83
N SER A 33 34.82 3.81 19.83
CA SER A 33 33.53 3.15 19.61
C SER A 33 32.54 4.01 18.81
N ARG A 34 32.60 5.35 18.91
CA ARG A 34 31.74 6.23 18.10
C ARG A 34 32.18 6.28 16.64
N LYS A 35 33.48 6.30 16.36
CA LYS A 35 34.01 6.27 14.98
C LYS A 35 33.74 4.92 14.31
N ASP A 36 33.91 3.82 15.04
CA ASP A 36 33.62 2.48 14.53
C ASP A 36 32.12 2.25 14.35
N PHE A 37 31.29 2.78 15.26
CA PHE A 37 29.83 2.77 15.11
C PHE A 37 29.37 3.63 13.92
N LEU A 38 29.92 4.83 13.74
CA LEU A 38 29.63 5.68 12.59
C LEU A 38 30.11 5.03 11.29
N ALA A 39 31.30 4.42 11.27
CA ALA A 39 31.82 3.72 10.10
C ALA A 39 30.98 2.49 9.76
N GLY A 40 30.58 1.69 10.76
CA GLY A 40 29.68 0.55 10.57
C GLY A 40 28.28 0.96 10.13
N ALA A 41 27.72 2.02 10.71
CA ALA A 41 26.43 2.58 10.32
C ALA A 41 26.44 3.20 8.93
N MET A 42 27.54 3.87 8.54
CA MET A 42 27.74 4.41 7.19
C MET A 42 27.92 3.29 6.17
N ALA A 43 28.71 2.25 6.46
CA ALA A 43 28.89 1.11 5.56
C ALA A 43 27.58 0.35 5.34
N ALA A 44 26.80 0.12 6.41
CA ALA A 44 25.47 -0.48 6.31
C ALA A 44 24.47 0.43 5.57
N GLY A 45 24.50 1.74 5.83
CA GLY A 45 23.64 2.73 5.18
C GLY A 45 23.92 2.89 3.69
N VAL A 46 25.19 2.94 3.29
CA VAL A 46 25.60 3.05 1.87
C VAL A 46 25.27 1.77 1.10
N ALA A 47 25.46 0.59 1.69
CA ALA A 47 25.06 -0.67 1.08
C ALA A 47 23.52 -0.77 0.90
N ALA A 48 22.74 -0.29 1.87
CA ALA A 48 21.28 -0.25 1.78
C ALA A 48 20.77 0.74 0.70
N VAL A 49 21.44 1.89 0.53
CA VAL A 49 21.07 2.88 -0.49
C VAL A 49 21.52 2.45 -1.89
N ALA A 50 22.68 1.80 -2.04
CA ALA A 50 23.18 1.32 -3.33
C ALA A 50 22.34 0.17 -3.93
N GLY A 51 21.59 -0.56 -3.10
CA GLY A 51 20.68 -1.62 -3.52
C GLY A 51 19.25 -1.17 -3.84
N ALA A 52 18.91 0.10 -3.59
CA ALA A 52 17.58 0.63 -3.88
C ALA A 52 17.46 0.93 -5.39
N ALA A 53 16.54 0.24 -6.06
CA ALA A 53 16.17 0.59 -7.43
C ALA A 53 15.72 2.06 -7.50
N PRO A 54 16.03 2.81 -8.56
CA PRO A 54 15.57 4.19 -8.69
C PRO A 54 14.04 4.22 -8.66
N ALA A 55 13.48 5.02 -7.76
CA ALA A 55 12.06 5.34 -7.77
C ALA A 55 11.77 6.21 -9.00
N ASN A 56 11.37 5.57 -10.10
CA ASN A 56 10.98 6.27 -11.31
C ASN A 56 9.62 6.93 -11.08
N ALA A 57 9.59 8.26 -11.08
CA ALA A 57 8.34 9.00 -11.04
C ALA A 57 7.54 8.76 -12.33
N VAL A 58 6.28 8.34 -12.19
CA VAL A 58 5.34 8.31 -13.31
C VAL A 58 5.05 9.75 -13.69
N ARG A 59 5.53 10.19 -14.86
CA ARG A 59 5.31 11.55 -15.37
C ARG A 59 4.05 11.65 -16.22
N ASP A 60 3.84 10.65 -17.07
CA ASP A 60 2.76 10.63 -18.04
C ASP A 60 1.79 9.50 -17.70
N TYR A 61 0.51 9.84 -17.59
CA TYR A 61 -0.58 8.87 -17.51
C TYR A 61 -1.40 8.95 -18.81
N GLU A 62 -1.42 7.86 -19.57
CA GLU A 62 -2.05 7.82 -20.90
C GLU A 62 -3.55 8.15 -20.85
N ASN A 63 -4.22 7.77 -19.76
CA ASN A 63 -5.67 7.78 -19.63
C ASN A 63 -6.23 9.02 -18.90
N ILE A 64 -5.45 10.11 -18.78
CA ILE A 64 -5.89 11.37 -18.13
C ILE A 64 -7.21 11.89 -18.71
N GLY A 65 -7.43 11.73 -20.01
CA GLY A 65 -8.66 12.18 -20.68
C GLY A 65 -9.95 11.58 -20.09
N PHE A 66 -9.89 10.35 -19.56
CA PHE A 66 -11.05 9.67 -18.98
C PHE A 66 -11.33 10.06 -17.52
N LEU A 67 -10.48 10.89 -16.91
CA LEU A 67 -10.63 11.39 -15.53
C LEU A 67 -11.46 12.68 -15.46
N GLY A 68 -12.17 13.04 -16.53
CA GLY A 68 -13.05 14.19 -16.60
C GLY A 68 -12.74 15.18 -17.72
N GLY A 69 -11.69 14.95 -18.51
CA GLY A 69 -11.35 15.77 -19.69
C GLY A 69 -12.20 15.45 -20.93
N SER A 70 -12.71 14.23 -21.05
CA SER A 70 -13.47 13.76 -22.22
C SER A 70 -14.96 13.53 -21.91
N SER A 71 -15.72 13.11 -22.92
CA SER A 71 -17.10 12.63 -22.76
C SER A 71 -17.17 11.25 -22.11
N THR A 72 -16.12 10.45 -22.24
CA THR A 72 -15.99 9.11 -21.66
C THR A 72 -15.36 9.18 -20.26
N VAL A 73 -15.85 8.36 -19.35
CA VAL A 73 -15.45 8.34 -17.94
C VAL A 73 -14.94 6.95 -17.58
N ASP A 74 -13.75 6.91 -16.99
CA ASP A 74 -13.21 5.69 -16.40
C ASP A 74 -13.79 5.45 -15.01
N ILE A 75 -14.60 4.41 -14.89
CA ILE A 75 -15.34 4.10 -13.66
C ILE A 75 -14.44 3.62 -12.52
N ASN A 76 -13.21 3.20 -12.82
CA ASN A 76 -12.27 2.69 -11.83
C ASN A 76 -11.36 3.75 -11.24
N ASN A 77 -11.07 4.84 -11.97
CA ASN A 77 -10.10 5.85 -11.56
C ASN A 77 -10.69 7.26 -11.41
N ALA A 78 -11.78 7.59 -12.11
CA ALA A 78 -12.27 8.95 -12.09
C ALA A 78 -12.95 9.34 -10.76
N ASN A 79 -12.79 10.60 -10.38
CA ASN A 79 -13.41 11.17 -9.19
C ASN A 79 -14.93 11.39 -9.37
N VAL A 80 -15.70 11.25 -8.29
CA VAL A 80 -17.17 11.38 -8.24
C VAL A 80 -17.70 12.66 -8.92
N ARG A 81 -16.94 13.75 -8.92
CA ARG A 81 -17.31 15.02 -9.56
C ARG A 81 -17.49 14.90 -11.07
N VAL A 82 -16.81 13.97 -11.74
CA VAL A 82 -16.97 13.81 -13.20
C VAL A 82 -18.39 13.41 -13.58
N TYR A 83 -19.09 12.72 -12.68
CA TYR A 83 -20.47 12.28 -12.89
C TYR A 83 -21.49 13.42 -12.82
N LEU A 84 -21.11 14.63 -12.38
CA LEU A 84 -21.95 15.84 -12.49
C LEU A 84 -22.28 16.17 -13.95
N LYS A 85 -21.46 15.73 -14.91
CA LYS A 85 -21.69 15.87 -16.36
C LYS A 85 -22.76 14.91 -16.91
N MET A 86 -23.36 14.08 -16.06
CA MET A 86 -24.38 13.09 -16.39
C MET A 86 -25.61 13.31 -15.50
N PRO A 87 -26.57 14.14 -15.94
CA PRO A 87 -27.76 14.46 -15.15
C PRO A 87 -28.47 13.19 -14.63
N GLY A 88 -28.71 13.16 -13.31
CA GLY A 88 -29.30 12.03 -12.59
C GLY A 88 -28.29 11.09 -11.91
N MET A 89 -27.00 11.13 -12.28
CA MET A 89 -26.00 10.22 -11.71
C MET A 89 -25.54 10.62 -10.30
N TYR A 90 -25.30 11.91 -10.09
CA TYR A 90 -24.86 12.44 -8.80
C TYR A 90 -26.07 12.84 -7.93
N PRO A 91 -26.08 12.54 -6.63
CA PRO A 91 -25.03 11.85 -5.87
C PRO A 91 -25.15 10.32 -5.83
N ALA A 92 -26.34 9.76 -6.00
CA ALA A 92 -26.66 8.40 -5.57
C ALA A 92 -25.94 7.30 -6.40
N ALA A 93 -26.25 7.19 -7.69
CA ALA A 93 -25.67 6.16 -8.54
C ALA A 93 -24.14 6.34 -8.71
N ALA A 94 -23.67 7.60 -8.80
CA ALA A 94 -22.25 7.92 -8.88
C ALA A 94 -21.50 7.52 -7.60
N GLY A 95 -22.06 7.83 -6.43
CA GLY A 95 -21.49 7.44 -5.15
C GLY A 95 -21.38 5.92 -5.02
N LYS A 96 -22.39 5.17 -5.48
CA LYS A 96 -22.35 3.71 -5.48
C LYS A 96 -21.27 3.14 -6.40
N ILE A 97 -21.11 3.67 -7.61
CA ILE A 97 -20.02 3.28 -8.53
C ILE A 97 -18.65 3.59 -7.90
N VAL A 98 -18.51 4.75 -7.28
CA VAL A 98 -17.26 5.17 -6.65
C VAL A 98 -16.90 4.29 -5.45
N THR A 99 -17.85 3.96 -4.59
CA THR A 99 -17.55 3.21 -3.35
C THR A 99 -17.39 1.70 -3.54
N ASN A 100 -17.95 1.11 -4.61
CA ASN A 100 -17.97 -0.36 -4.78
C ASN A 100 -16.99 -0.89 -5.84
N GLY A 101 -16.25 -0.01 -6.54
CA GLY A 101 -15.20 -0.43 -7.46
C GLY A 101 -14.00 -1.08 -6.75
N PRO A 102 -13.02 -1.63 -7.51
CA PRO A 102 -12.90 -1.59 -8.97
C PRO A 102 -13.74 -2.65 -9.70
N TYR A 103 -13.96 -2.44 -10.99
CA TYR A 103 -14.73 -3.28 -11.90
C TYR A 103 -13.84 -3.87 -13.00
N LYS A 104 -14.13 -5.08 -13.47
CA LYS A 104 -13.42 -5.68 -14.61
C LYS A 104 -14.01 -5.22 -15.94
N ALA A 105 -15.33 -5.03 -15.97
CA ALA A 105 -16.06 -4.55 -17.12
C ALA A 105 -17.14 -3.55 -16.69
N VAL A 106 -17.62 -2.74 -17.64
CA VAL A 106 -18.71 -1.78 -17.38
C VAL A 106 -19.97 -2.49 -16.89
N SER A 107 -20.26 -3.69 -17.36
CA SER A 107 -21.43 -4.47 -16.93
C SER A 107 -21.45 -4.79 -15.43
N ASP A 108 -20.29 -4.82 -14.78
CA ASP A 108 -20.18 -5.20 -13.37
C ASP A 108 -20.84 -4.17 -12.43
N ILE A 109 -21.05 -2.94 -12.90
CA ILE A 109 -21.73 -1.89 -12.13
C ILE A 109 -23.18 -2.27 -11.80
N TYR A 110 -23.82 -3.14 -12.58
CA TYR A 110 -25.21 -3.56 -12.32
C TYR A 110 -25.33 -4.57 -11.18
N SER A 111 -24.20 -5.14 -10.75
CA SER A 111 -24.10 -6.08 -9.63
C SER A 111 -23.87 -5.37 -8.29
N ILE A 112 -23.79 -4.04 -8.26
CA ILE A 112 -23.61 -3.28 -7.02
C ILE A 112 -24.79 -3.52 -6.07
N PRO A 113 -24.53 -3.88 -4.80
CA PRO A 113 -25.60 -4.12 -3.82
C PRO A 113 -26.40 -2.85 -3.54
N GLY A 114 -27.72 -3.02 -3.38
CA GLY A 114 -28.63 -1.92 -3.00
C GLY A 114 -28.94 -0.94 -4.12
N LEU A 115 -28.70 -1.26 -5.39
CA LEU A 115 -29.13 -0.44 -6.52
C LEU A 115 -30.65 -0.37 -6.66
N THR A 116 -31.19 0.84 -6.72
CA THR A 116 -32.60 1.10 -7.05
C THR A 116 -32.85 0.99 -8.54
N ALA A 117 -34.12 0.86 -8.94
CA ALA A 117 -34.50 0.83 -10.36
C ALA A 117 -34.10 2.12 -11.09
N GLY A 118 -34.32 3.28 -10.48
CA GLY A 118 -33.94 4.57 -11.05
C GLY A 118 -32.42 4.74 -11.22
N GLU A 119 -31.62 4.25 -10.27
CA GLU A 119 -30.16 4.26 -10.41
C GLU A 119 -29.70 3.39 -11.59
N LYS A 120 -30.27 2.19 -11.73
CA LYS A 120 -29.97 1.30 -12.87
C LYS A 120 -30.34 1.93 -14.21
N GLU A 121 -31.48 2.62 -14.28
CA GLU A 121 -31.93 3.31 -15.49
C GLU A 121 -30.96 4.43 -15.90
N VAL A 122 -30.54 5.28 -14.95
CA VAL A 122 -29.60 6.36 -15.25
C VAL A 122 -28.21 5.80 -15.61
N MET A 123 -27.76 4.74 -14.93
CA MET A 123 -26.52 4.05 -15.28
C MET A 123 -26.59 3.48 -16.70
N LYS A 124 -27.72 2.89 -17.08
CA LYS A 124 -27.95 2.38 -18.43
C LYS A 124 -27.96 3.46 -19.50
N LYS A 125 -28.58 4.61 -19.20
CA LYS A 125 -28.64 5.78 -20.09
C LYS A 125 -27.25 6.27 -20.51
N TYR A 126 -26.26 6.20 -19.61
CA TYR A 126 -24.90 6.67 -19.87
C TYR A 126 -23.87 5.54 -20.02
N GLU A 127 -24.29 4.28 -20.15
CA GLU A 127 -23.39 3.13 -20.19
C GLU A 127 -22.34 3.24 -21.31
N SER A 128 -22.72 3.81 -22.47
CA SER A 128 -21.81 4.05 -23.60
C SER A 128 -20.72 5.08 -23.32
N ARG A 129 -20.84 5.85 -22.23
CA ARG A 129 -19.83 6.81 -21.77
C ARG A 129 -18.88 6.21 -20.76
N PHE A 130 -19.05 4.95 -20.36
CA PHE A 130 -18.20 4.32 -19.37
C PHE A 130 -17.14 3.43 -20.01
N VAL A 131 -15.96 3.44 -19.40
CA VAL A 131 -14.89 2.46 -19.64
C VAL A 131 -14.39 1.96 -18.29
N ALA A 132 -13.95 0.71 -18.23
CA ALA A 132 -13.35 0.10 -17.05
C ALA A 132 -11.87 -0.14 -17.32
N LEU A 133 -11.01 0.80 -16.94
CA LEU A 133 -9.55 0.67 -17.13
C LEU A 133 -8.89 0.09 -15.88
N PRO A 134 -7.64 -0.42 -15.98
CA PRO A 134 -6.92 -0.89 -14.82
C PRO A 134 -6.86 0.19 -13.71
N PRO A 135 -7.17 -0.16 -12.45
CA PRO A 135 -7.09 0.78 -11.35
C PRO A 135 -5.63 1.21 -11.13
N SER A 136 -5.41 2.52 -11.03
CA SER A 136 -4.11 3.13 -10.69
C SER A 136 -4.15 3.62 -9.25
N ALA A 137 -3.12 3.25 -8.48
CA ALA A 137 -3.00 3.60 -7.05
C ALA A 137 -3.11 5.12 -6.80
N ASP A 138 -2.63 5.93 -7.75
CA ASP A 138 -2.60 7.39 -7.65
C ASP A 138 -4.00 8.03 -7.72
N PHE A 139 -4.98 7.34 -8.33
CA PHE A 139 -6.32 7.89 -8.54
C PHE A 139 -7.39 7.20 -7.70
N VAL A 140 -7.23 5.91 -7.40
CA VAL A 140 -8.29 5.14 -6.70
C VAL A 140 -8.63 5.68 -5.32
N ILE A 141 -7.65 6.25 -4.61
CA ILE A 141 -7.80 6.78 -3.26
C ILE A 141 -8.66 8.05 -3.28
N ASP A 142 -8.49 8.87 -4.31
CA ASP A 142 -9.08 10.21 -4.43
C ASP A 142 -10.41 10.21 -5.19
N ARG A 143 -11.01 9.02 -5.41
CA ARG A 143 -12.26 8.90 -6.17
C ARG A 143 -13.45 9.60 -5.50
N VAL A 144 -13.46 9.71 -4.17
CA VAL A 144 -14.49 10.48 -3.45
C VAL A 144 -14.10 11.95 -3.37
N ASN A 145 -12.85 12.23 -3.02
CA ASN A 145 -12.34 13.58 -2.80
C ASN A 145 -10.91 13.69 -3.33
N ASN A 146 -10.74 14.48 -4.39
CA ASN A 146 -9.44 14.74 -5.02
C ASN A 146 -8.88 16.12 -4.67
N GLY A 147 -9.37 16.74 -3.59
CA GLY A 147 -8.92 18.06 -3.13
C GLY A 147 -9.31 19.23 -4.05
N LEU A 148 -10.08 18.99 -5.11
CA LEU A 148 -10.53 20.03 -6.04
C LEU A 148 -11.95 20.50 -5.70
N TYR A 149 -12.06 21.76 -5.29
CA TYR A 149 -13.33 22.44 -5.03
C TYR A 149 -13.50 23.65 -5.96
N ARG A 150 -14.72 24.16 -6.08
CA ARG A 150 -15.07 25.36 -6.85
C ARG A 150 -15.91 26.28 -5.99
#